data_AF-A0A653NWA7-F1
#
_entry.id   AF-A0A653NWA7-F1
#
_cell.length_a   1.000
_cell.length_b   1.000
_cell.length_c   1.000
_cell.angle_alpha   90.00
_cell.angle_beta   90.00
_cell.angle_gamma   90.00
#
_symmetry.space_group_name_H-M   'P 1'
#
loop_
_entity.id
_entity.type
_entity.pdbx_description
1 polymer ?
#
loop_
_entity_poly.entity_id
_entity_poly.type
_entity_poly.pdbx_seq_one_letter_code
_entity_poly.pdbx_strand_id
1 'polypeptide(L)'
;MELLLLYYIVTNLLAFVSYFVDKRRSRVGAWRISERTLLTMAWIGGAFGAYLAMRVFRHKTLKPKFRIGVPVAILVHAAFTGWLIF
;
A
#
# COMPACT_ATOMS: atom_id res chain seq x y z
N MET A 1 18.13 -13.09 1.41
CA MET A 1 17.32 -12.39 0.38
C MET A 1 15.92 -12.97 0.22
N GLU A 2 15.76 -14.29 0.28
CA GLU A 2 14.44 -14.95 0.15
C GLU A 2 13.40 -14.49 1.19
N LEU A 3 13.80 -14.36 2.46
CA LEU A 3 12.91 -13.86 3.52
C LEU A 3 12.41 -12.43 3.28
N LEU A 4 13.28 -11.55 2.72
CA LEU A 4 12.92 -10.18 2.38
C LEU A 4 11.92 -10.14 1.22
N LEU A 5 12.14 -10.99 0.21
CA LEU A 5 11.23 -11.14 -0.92
C LEU A 5 9.86 -11.63 -0.45
N LEU A 6 9.82 -12.67 0.38
CA LEU A 6 8.59 -13.21 0.96
C LEU A 6 7.85 -12.15 1.79
N TYR A 7 8.59 -11.40 2.61
CA TYR A 7 8.05 -10.28 3.39
C TYR A 7 7.37 -9.25 2.49
N TYR A 8 8.02 -8.80 1.41
CA TYR A 8 7.43 -7.84 0.47
C TYR A 8 6.22 -8.44 -0.26
N ILE A 9 6.26 -9.70 -0.68
CA ILE A 9 5.10 -10.35 -1.34
C ILE A 9 3.88 -10.35 -0.41
N VAL A 10 4.07 -10.79 0.84
CA VAL A 10 2.98 -10.88 1.82
C VAL A 10 2.43 -9.50 2.17
N THR A 11 3.29 -8.53 2.49
CA THR A 11 2.85 -7.18 2.86
C THR A 11 2.16 -6.46 1.71
N ASN A 12 2.63 -6.62 0.46
CA ASN A 12 1.96 -6.06 -0.71
C ASN A 12 0.59 -6.71 -0.97
N LEU A 13 0.48 -8.03 -0.80
CA LEU A 13 -0.81 -8.72 -0.92
C LEU A 13 -1.80 -8.24 0.14
N LEU A 14 -1.37 -8.16 1.41
CA LEU A 14 -2.19 -7.67 2.52
C LEU A 14 -2.64 -6.21 2.30
N ALA A 15 -1.74 -5.34 1.83
CA ALA A 15 -2.08 -3.97 1.50
C ALA A 15 -3.09 -3.89 0.34
N PHE A 16 -2.88 -4.67 -0.73
CA PHE A 16 -3.79 -4.70 -1.87
C PHE A 16 -5.21 -5.12 -1.46
N VAL A 17 -5.34 -6.22 -0.71
CA VAL A 17 -6.62 -6.71 -0.19
C VAL A 17 -7.27 -5.69 0.74
N SER A 18 -6.51 -5.05 1.61
CA SER A 18 -7.04 -4.04 2.54
C SER A 18 -7.64 -2.83 1.80
N TYR A 19 -6.98 -2.36 0.72
CA TYR A 19 -7.52 -1.27 -0.11
C TYR A 19 -8.76 -1.71 -0.89
N PHE A 20 -8.79 -2.95 -1.38
CA PHE A 20 -9.99 -3.53 -2.00
C PHE A 20 -11.17 -3.60 -1.03
N VAL A 21 -10.93 -4.08 0.20
CA VAL A 21 -11.94 -4.17 1.25
C VAL A 21 -12.45 -2.78 1.62
N ASP A 22 -11.58 -1.77 1.79
CA ASP A 22 -12.04 -0.39 2.03
C ASP A 22 -12.91 0.13 0.89
N LYS A 23 -12.56 -0.17 -0.37
CA LYS A 23 -13.39 0.20 -1.53
C LYS A 23 -14.76 -0.48 -1.46
N ARG A 24 -14.81 -1.79 -1.21
CA ARG A 24 -16.09 -2.51 -1.08
C ARG A 24 -16.94 -1.93 0.06
N ARG A 25 -16.36 -1.72 1.24
CA ARG A 25 -17.06 -1.14 2.40
C ARG A 25 -17.63 0.25 2.10
N SER A 26 -16.91 1.06 1.32
CA SER A 26 -17.41 2.37 0.89
C SER A 26 -18.64 2.31 -0.04
N ARG A 27 -18.84 1.21 -0.76
CA ARG A 27 -20.01 1.01 -1.65
C ARG A 27 -21.24 0.50 -0.91
N VAL A 28 -21.06 -0.29 0.14
CA VAL A 28 -22.15 -0.90 0.92
C VAL A 28 -22.48 -0.14 2.20
N GLY A 29 -21.89 1.06 2.40
CA GLY A 29 -22.13 1.88 3.60
C GLY A 29 -21.55 1.31 4.90
N ALA A 30 -20.65 0.33 4.83
CA ALA A 30 -20.06 -0.29 6.02
C ALA A 30 -18.90 0.55 6.61
N TRP A 31 -18.51 0.23 7.85
CA TRP A 31 -17.41 0.90 8.54
C TRP A 31 -16.08 0.81 7.77
N ARG A 32 -15.53 1.98 7.43
CA ARG A 32 -14.33 2.11 6.58
C ARG A 32 -13.05 1.84 7.37
N ILE A 33 -12.01 1.41 6.67
CA ILE A 33 -10.69 1.24 7.29
C ILE A 33 -10.10 2.64 7.49
N SER A 34 -9.50 2.88 8.66
CA SER A 34 -8.91 4.18 8.96
C SER A 34 -7.82 4.52 7.93
N GLU A 35 -7.75 5.80 7.52
CA GLU A 35 -6.73 6.22 6.54
C GLU A 35 -5.32 6.01 7.07
N ARG A 36 -5.14 6.16 8.39
CA ARG A 36 -3.87 5.90 9.07
C ARG A 36 -3.42 4.46 8.87
N THR A 37 -4.30 3.48 9.10
CA THR A 37 -3.99 2.06 8.92
C THR A 37 -3.57 1.76 7.48
N LEU A 38 -4.31 2.27 6.49
CA LEU A 38 -4.01 2.05 5.07
C LEU A 38 -2.68 2.67 4.64
N LEU A 39 -2.32 3.84 5.19
CA LEU A 39 -1.01 4.45 4.94
C LEU A 39 0.10 3.70 5.67
N THR A 40 -0.11 3.31 6.93
CA THR A 40 0.87 2.50 7.67
C THR A 40 1.18 1.19 6.94
N MET A 41 0.17 0.48 6.42
CA MET A 41 0.37 -0.72 5.61
C MET A 41 1.23 -0.48 4.37
N ALA A 42 1.08 0.67 3.71
CA ALA A 42 1.94 1.05 2.60
C ALA A 42 3.39 1.28 3.07
N TRP A 43 3.57 2.01 4.18
CA TRP A 43 4.89 2.39 4.71
C TRP A 43 5.69 1.26 5.38
N ILE A 44 5.04 0.18 5.83
CA ILE A 44 5.77 -0.97 6.41
C ILE A 44 6.31 -1.93 5.35
N GLY A 45 5.87 -1.83 4.09
CA GLY A 45 6.32 -2.72 3.01
C GLY A 45 5.28 -3.00 1.93
N GLY A 46 4.01 -2.65 2.16
CA GLY A 46 2.91 -2.87 1.22
C GLY A 46 2.73 -1.78 0.17
N ALA A 47 3.72 -0.91 -0.04
CA ALA A 47 3.58 0.30 -0.85
C ALA A 47 3.19 0.02 -2.31
N PHE A 48 3.76 -1.02 -2.92
CA PHE A 48 3.48 -1.38 -4.31
C PHE A 48 2.06 -1.95 -4.48
N GLY A 49 1.64 -2.83 -3.58
CA GLY A 49 0.28 -3.40 -3.54
C GLY A 49 -0.77 -2.35 -3.23
N ALA A 50 -0.49 -1.41 -2.31
CA ALA A 50 -1.33 -0.25 -2.05
C ALA A 50 -1.48 0.62 -3.31
N TYR A 51 -0.38 0.94 -3.98
CA TYR A 51 -0.40 1.74 -5.21
C TYR A 51 -1.18 1.05 -6.33
N LEU A 52 -0.92 -0.24 -6.54
CA LEU A 52 -1.64 -1.04 -7.54
C LEU A 52 -3.14 -1.06 -7.25
N ALA A 53 -3.55 -1.30 -5.99
CA ALA A 53 -4.95 -1.28 -5.59
C ALA A 53 -5.60 0.09 -5.81
N MET A 54 -4.89 1.19 -5.51
CA MET A 54 -5.38 2.54 -5.78
C MET A 54 -5.67 2.77 -7.27
N ARG A 55 -4.79 2.28 -8.16
CA ARG A 55 -4.93 2.42 -9.62
C ARG A 55 -6.03 1.52 -10.17
N VAL A 56 -6.06 0.24 -9.78
CA VAL A 56 -7.04 -0.76 -10.23
C VAL A 56 -8.45 -0.38 -9.77
N PHE A 57 -8.64 -0.03 -8.50
CA PHE A 57 -9.95 0.28 -7.94
C PHE A 57 -10.34 1.76 -8.06
N ARG A 58 -9.46 2.59 -8.65
CA ARG A 58 -9.58 4.06 -8.74
C ARG A 58 -10.03 4.65 -7.41
N HIS A 59 -9.37 4.19 -6.34
CA HIS A 59 -9.74 4.49 -4.96
C HIS A 59 -8.67 5.35 -4.31
N LYS A 60 -9.08 6.43 -3.66
CA LYS A 60 -8.18 7.38 -2.96
C LYS A 60 -7.08 7.99 -3.84
N THR A 61 -7.26 8.02 -5.16
CA THR A 61 -6.32 8.63 -6.13
C THR A 61 -6.27 10.16 -6.06
N LEU A 62 -7.34 10.81 -5.61
CA LEU A 62 -7.43 12.26 -5.45
C LEU A 62 -7.01 12.77 -4.07
N LYS A 63 -6.82 11.87 -3.08
CA LYS A 63 -6.46 12.27 -1.71
C LYS A 63 -4.96 12.55 -1.65
N PRO A 64 -4.51 13.78 -1.32
CA PRO A 64 -3.07 14.14 -1.35
C PRO A 64 -2.21 13.21 -0.50
N LYS A 65 -2.71 12.83 0.69
CA LYS A 65 -2.03 11.90 1.60
C LYS A 65 -1.69 10.55 0.94
N PHE A 66 -2.57 10.03 0.09
CA PHE A 66 -2.36 8.77 -0.61
C PHE A 66 -1.60 8.97 -1.92
N ARG A 67 -1.96 10.01 -2.68
CA ARG A 67 -1.33 10.34 -3.96
C ARG A 67 0.17 10.63 -3.82
N ILE A 68 0.60 11.24 -2.72
CA ILE A 68 2.00 11.53 -2.44
C ILE A 68 2.60 10.47 -1.53
N GLY A 69 1.91 10.12 -0.43
CA GLY A 69 2.47 9.22 0.57
C GLY A 69 2.79 7.82 0.07
N VAL A 70 1.95 7.24 -0.81
CA VAL A 70 2.19 5.87 -1.31
C VAL A 70 3.35 5.82 -2.32
N PRO A 71 3.46 6.71 -3.32
CA PRO A 71 4.65 6.77 -4.18
C PRO A 71 5.95 7.08 -3.42
N VAL A 72 5.90 7.97 -2.42
CA VAL A 72 7.08 8.24 -1.58
C VAL A 72 7.51 6.99 -0.83
N ALA A 73 6.57 6.22 -0.26
CA ALA A 73 6.88 4.96 0.39
C ALA A 73 7.55 3.96 -0.59
N ILE A 74 7.09 3.87 -1.85
CA ILE A 74 7.75 3.05 -2.87
C ILE A 74 9.21 3.47 -3.07
N LEU A 75 9.47 4.78 -3.22
CA LEU A 75 10.83 5.29 -3.41
C LEU A 75 11.74 4.98 -2.22
N VAL A 76 11.22 5.15 -0.99
CA VAL A 76 11.97 4.84 0.24
C VAL A 76 12.31 3.36 0.30
N HIS A 77 11.35 2.47 0.02
CA HIS A 77 11.62 1.03 0.00
C HIS A 77 12.60 0.65 -1.10
N ALA A 78 12.47 1.21 -2.31
CA ALA A 78 13.39 0.95 -3.41
C ALA A 78 14.83 1.39 -3.08
N ALA A 79 15.00 2.58 -2.50
CA ALA A 79 16.31 3.08 -2.08
C ALA A 79 16.91 2.22 -0.96
N PHE A 80 16.11 1.84 0.04
CA PHE A 80 16.55 0.95 1.11
C PHE A 80 16.98 -0.43 0.60
N THR A 81 16.19 -1.04 -0.29
CA THR A 81 16.57 -2.33 -0.89
C THR A 81 17.78 -2.22 -1.79
N GLY A 82 17.91 -1.13 -2.55
CA GLY A 82 19.08 -0.89 -3.40
C GLY A 82 20.36 -0.72 -2.59
N TRP A 83 20.29 0.05 -1.49
CA TRP A 83 21.40 0.21 -0.55
C TRP A 83 21.78 -1.11 0.13
N LEU A 84 20.81 -1.95 0.49
CA LEU A 84 21.08 -3.24 1.15
C LEU A 84 21.77 -4.27 0.22
N ILE A 85 21.61 -4.10 -1.10
CA ILE A 85 22.14 -5.03 -2.11
C ILE A 85 23.56 -4.63 -2.58
N PHE A 86 23.93 -3.35 -2.42
CA PHE A 86 25.25 -2.81 -2.76
C PHE A 86 26.21 -2.81 -1.56
#